data_AF-A0A8S3VJ49-F1
#
_entry.id   AF-A0A8S3VJ49-F1
#
_cell.length_a   1.000
_cell.length_b   1.000
_cell.length_c   1.000
_cell.angle_alpha   90.00
_cell.angle_beta   90.00
_cell.angle_gamma   90.00
#
_symmetry.space_group_name_H-M   'P 1'
#
loop_
_entity.id
_entity.type
_entity.pdbx_description
1 polymer ?
#
loop_
_entity_poly.entity_id
_entity_poly.type
_entity_poly.pdbx_seq_one_letter_code
_entity_poly.pdbx_strand_id
1 'polypeptide(L)'
;MSSANNISDDFKEKCEITGVKNAKRENYLDWPDYFMAIAFLSAQRSKDPRTQVGACIVNEENKIVGIGYNGMPIGCHDDLMPWGREHSDVLQTKQLYVCHAELNAVLNKNSSDVKNCTIYVALFPCNECAKVIIQSGIKQVIYYSDKYHDKPEFIASRKMMDMAGVKYRQHIPKKTQILIDFSVIENMTQEVKDVLNKESD
;
A
#
# COMPACT_ATOMS: atom_id res chain seq x y z
N MET A 1 35.97 26.33 -0.37
CA MET A 1 34.71 25.56 -0.30
C MET A 1 33.55 26.53 -0.52
N SER A 2 33.15 26.79 -1.77
CA SER A 2 32.01 27.66 -2.11
C SER A 2 31.64 27.47 -3.58
N SER A 3 31.07 26.31 -3.93
CA SER A 3 30.73 26.01 -5.34
C SER A 3 29.40 25.28 -5.53
N ALA A 4 28.60 25.09 -4.47
CA ALA A 4 27.31 24.40 -4.56
C ALA A 4 26.09 25.34 -4.69
N ASN A 5 26.22 26.64 -4.37
CA ASN A 5 25.08 27.57 -4.36
C ASN A 5 24.82 28.28 -5.70
N ASN A 6 25.72 28.20 -6.69
CA ASN A 6 25.55 28.93 -7.95
C ASN A 6 24.75 28.16 -9.01
N ILE A 7 24.63 26.83 -8.88
CA ILE A 7 23.96 26.00 -9.91
C ILE A 7 22.43 26.10 -9.80
N SER A 8 21.87 26.27 -8.60
CA SER A 8 20.42 26.36 -8.41
C SER A 8 19.82 27.67 -8.91
N ASP A 9 20.61 28.74 -8.87
CA ASP A 9 20.15 30.09 -9.18
C ASP A 9 20.23 30.33 -10.70
N ASP A 10 21.30 29.86 -11.35
CA ASP A 10 21.42 29.81 -12.83
C ASP A 10 20.31 28.99 -13.52
N PHE A 11 19.83 27.92 -12.87
CA PHE A 11 18.78 27.06 -13.42
C PHE A 11 17.38 27.65 -13.29
N LYS A 12 17.14 28.49 -12.27
CA LYS A 12 15.88 29.22 -12.11
C LYS A 12 15.77 30.38 -13.10
N GLU A 13 16.86 31.11 -13.31
CA GLU A 13 16.90 32.29 -14.19
C GLU A 13 16.64 31.92 -15.66
N LYS A 14 17.11 30.74 -16.12
CA LYS A 14 16.82 30.25 -17.49
C LYS A 14 15.35 29.88 -17.75
N CYS A 15 14.58 29.53 -16.73
CA CYS A 15 13.17 29.16 -16.90
C CYS A 15 12.22 30.36 -16.93
N GLU A 16 12.63 31.50 -16.37
CA GLU A 16 11.83 32.73 -16.46
C GLU A 16 11.88 33.34 -17.87
N ILE A 17 12.97 33.13 -18.60
CA ILE A 17 13.19 33.68 -19.95
C ILE A 17 12.33 32.99 -21.03
N THR A 18 11.88 31.75 -20.80
CA THR A 18 11.14 30.95 -21.80
C THR A 18 9.63 30.88 -21.56
N GLY A 19 9.07 31.55 -20.54
CA GLY A 19 7.64 31.46 -20.21
C GLY A 19 7.17 30.08 -19.73
N VAL A 20 8.07 29.09 -19.68
CA VAL A 20 7.79 27.74 -19.20
C VAL A 20 7.79 27.76 -17.68
N LYS A 21 6.61 27.59 -17.06
CA LYS A 21 6.49 27.39 -15.61
C LYS A 21 7.32 26.17 -15.17
N ASN A 22 8.52 26.41 -14.66
CA ASN A 22 9.37 25.39 -14.04
C ASN A 22 8.93 25.11 -12.60
N ALA A 23 7.70 24.63 -12.47
CA ALA A 23 7.11 24.27 -11.19
C ALA A 23 6.64 22.82 -11.25
N LYS A 24 6.99 22.03 -10.23
CA LYS A 24 6.41 20.70 -10.05
C LYS A 24 4.90 20.81 -9.85
N ARG A 25 4.18 19.75 -10.25
CA ARG A 25 2.77 19.57 -9.91
C ARG A 25 2.54 19.73 -8.39
N GLU A 26 1.41 20.30 -8.00
CA GLU A 26 1.05 20.47 -6.58
C GLU A 26 0.11 19.37 -6.07
N ASN A 27 -0.73 18.80 -6.93
CA ASN A 27 -1.74 17.80 -6.57
C ASN A 27 -1.25 16.34 -6.66
N TYR A 28 0.06 16.08 -6.64
CA TYR A 28 0.59 14.70 -6.62
C TYR A 28 0.28 13.99 -5.30
N LEU A 29 0.29 12.66 -5.33
CA LEU A 29 -0.01 11.84 -4.17
C LEU A 29 1.21 11.77 -3.25
N ASP A 30 1.00 11.92 -1.94
CA ASP A 30 2.08 11.74 -0.98
C ASP A 30 2.33 10.26 -0.69
N TRP A 31 3.48 9.95 -0.09
CA TRP A 31 3.90 8.58 0.15
C TRP A 31 2.91 7.77 1.00
N PRO A 32 2.42 8.26 2.15
CA PRO A 32 1.48 7.49 2.97
C PRO A 32 0.16 7.17 2.23
N ASP A 33 -0.44 8.15 1.54
CA ASP A 33 -1.67 7.90 0.78
C ASP A 33 -1.39 6.96 -0.40
N TYR A 34 -0.24 7.08 -1.06
CA TYR A 34 0.20 6.18 -2.13
C TYR A 34 0.31 4.73 -1.66
N PHE A 35 1.04 4.45 -0.58
CA PHE A 35 1.22 3.09 -0.10
C PHE A 35 -0.07 2.48 0.44
N MET A 36 -0.91 3.28 1.11
CA MET A 36 -2.25 2.83 1.48
C MET A 36 -3.11 2.54 0.24
N ALA A 37 -3.05 3.39 -0.80
CA ALA A 37 -3.75 3.15 -2.05
C ALA A 37 -3.31 1.85 -2.73
N ILE A 38 -2.02 1.54 -2.72
CA ILE A 38 -1.51 0.25 -3.23
C ILE A 38 -2.08 -0.92 -2.43
N ALA A 39 -2.18 -0.83 -1.11
CA ALA A 39 -2.83 -1.85 -0.29
C ALA A 39 -4.31 -2.05 -0.69
N PHE A 40 -5.06 -0.97 -0.88
CA PHE A 40 -6.46 -1.03 -1.34
C PHE A 40 -6.60 -1.56 -2.78
N LEU A 41 -5.74 -1.15 -3.70
CA LEU A 41 -5.72 -1.65 -5.07
C LEU A 41 -5.40 -3.15 -5.10
N SER A 42 -4.45 -3.59 -4.26
CA SER A 42 -4.10 -5.00 -4.12
C SER A 42 -5.26 -5.82 -3.57
N ALA A 43 -6.05 -5.27 -2.66
CA ALA A 43 -7.26 -5.93 -2.15
C ALA A 43 -8.24 -6.31 -3.27
N GLN A 44 -8.32 -5.53 -4.36
CA GLN A 44 -9.19 -5.82 -5.50
C GLN A 44 -8.81 -7.11 -6.26
N ARG A 45 -7.64 -7.70 -5.98
CA ARG A 45 -7.26 -9.03 -6.49
C ARG A 45 -7.83 -10.20 -5.69
N SER A 46 -8.35 -9.95 -4.48
CA SER A 46 -8.95 -11.00 -3.66
C SER A 46 -10.24 -11.52 -4.31
N LYS A 47 -10.39 -12.85 -4.34
CA LYS A 47 -11.63 -13.50 -4.78
C LYS A 47 -12.62 -13.78 -3.63
N ASP A 48 -12.27 -13.37 -2.41
CA ASP A 48 -13.17 -13.50 -1.27
C ASP A 48 -14.45 -12.68 -1.51
N PRO A 49 -15.65 -13.27 -1.52
CA PRO A 49 -16.87 -12.54 -1.86
C PRO A 49 -17.34 -11.58 -0.76
N ARG A 50 -16.78 -11.65 0.46
CA ARG A 50 -17.27 -10.88 1.61
C ARG A 50 -16.26 -9.87 2.13
N THR A 51 -14.97 -10.15 2.02
CA THR A 51 -13.94 -9.30 2.63
C THR A 51 -12.68 -9.32 1.81
N GLN A 52 -12.33 -8.15 1.28
CA GLN A 52 -11.12 -7.94 0.50
C GLN A 52 -10.19 -7.06 1.32
N VAL A 53 -9.03 -7.59 1.67
CA VAL A 53 -7.98 -6.91 2.42
C VAL A 53 -6.71 -7.01 1.60
N GLY A 54 -5.96 -5.90 1.55
CA GLY A 54 -4.65 -5.86 0.94
C GLY A 54 -3.63 -5.27 1.89
N ALA A 55 -2.36 -5.56 1.59
CA ALA A 55 -1.20 -5.16 2.35
C ALA A 55 -0.05 -4.77 1.42
N CYS A 56 0.73 -3.76 1.81
CA CYS A 56 1.90 -3.27 1.09
C CYS A 56 3.05 -3.05 2.08
N ILE A 57 4.18 -3.71 1.87
CA ILE A 57 5.39 -3.58 2.69
C ILE A 57 6.37 -2.66 1.98
N VAL A 58 6.90 -1.70 2.72
CA VAL A 58 7.77 -0.64 2.21
C VAL A 58 9.02 -0.55 3.09
N ASN A 59 10.19 -0.44 2.47
CA ASN A 59 11.45 -0.25 3.19
C ASN A 59 11.73 1.23 3.54
N GLU A 60 12.84 1.50 4.22
CA GLU A 60 13.24 2.84 4.68
C GLU A 60 13.51 3.83 3.52
N GLU A 61 13.75 3.31 2.31
CA GLU A 61 13.98 4.08 1.09
C GLU A 61 12.68 4.33 0.30
N ASN A 62 11.51 4.08 0.88
CA ASN A 62 10.20 4.17 0.23
C ASN A 62 10.03 3.24 -0.99
N LYS A 63 10.75 2.11 -1.02
CA LYS A 63 10.59 1.08 -2.05
C LYS A 63 9.60 0.03 -1.58
N ILE A 64 8.65 -0.33 -2.44
CA ILE A 64 7.73 -1.44 -2.18
C ILE A 64 8.52 -2.75 -2.28
N VAL A 65 8.55 -3.49 -1.18
CA VAL A 65 9.30 -4.74 -1.06
C VAL A 65 8.43 -5.98 -0.89
N GLY A 66 7.12 -5.81 -0.77
CA GLY A 66 6.14 -6.90 -0.70
C GLY A 66 4.72 -6.41 -0.87
N ILE A 67 3.87 -7.20 -1.53
CA ILE A 67 2.45 -6.91 -1.72
C ILE A 67 1.65 -8.19 -1.48
N GLY A 68 0.51 -8.06 -0.81
CA GLY A 68 -0.38 -9.18 -0.55
C GLY A 68 -1.84 -8.78 -0.55
N TYR A 69 -2.69 -9.78 -0.77
CA TYR A 69 -4.14 -9.73 -0.58
C TYR A 69 -4.60 -11.06 -0.02
N ASN A 70 -5.78 -11.11 0.61
CA ASN A 70 -6.29 -12.37 1.15
C ASN A 70 -6.77 -13.31 0.04
N GLY A 71 -6.39 -14.59 0.12
CA GLY A 71 -6.70 -15.58 -0.91
C GLY A 71 -6.29 -16.99 -0.49
N MET A 72 -6.61 -17.98 -1.33
CA MET A 72 -6.22 -19.37 -1.09
C MET A 72 -4.70 -19.56 -1.27
N PRO A 73 -4.10 -20.62 -0.69
CA PRO A 73 -2.69 -20.93 -0.88
C PRO A 73 -2.36 -21.19 -2.35
N ILE A 74 -1.10 -21.00 -2.73
CA ILE A 74 -0.62 -21.25 -4.09
C ILE A 74 -0.90 -22.71 -4.49
N GLY A 75 -1.56 -22.89 -5.63
CA GLY A 75 -1.95 -24.22 -6.13
C GLY A 75 -3.32 -24.71 -5.66
N CYS A 76 -3.96 -24.05 -4.70
CA CYS A 76 -5.35 -24.32 -4.32
C CYS A 76 -6.31 -23.54 -5.22
N HIS A 77 -7.12 -24.24 -6.03
CA HIS A 77 -8.01 -23.59 -6.99
C HIS A 77 -9.20 -22.94 -6.28
N ASP A 78 -9.38 -21.63 -6.46
CA ASP A 78 -10.41 -20.85 -5.74
C ASP A 78 -11.84 -21.36 -5.97
N ASP A 79 -12.11 -21.97 -7.13
CA ASP A 79 -13.44 -22.52 -7.46
C ASP A 79 -13.76 -23.84 -6.75
N LEU A 80 -12.73 -24.52 -6.21
CA LEU A 80 -12.85 -25.79 -5.48
C LEU A 80 -12.81 -25.59 -3.97
N MET A 81 -12.30 -24.45 -3.50
CA MET A 81 -12.10 -24.17 -2.09
C MET A 81 -13.34 -23.50 -1.47
N PRO A 82 -13.64 -23.78 -0.19
CA PRO A 82 -14.78 -23.18 0.48
C PRO A 82 -14.55 -21.70 0.76
N TRP A 83 -15.45 -20.83 0.28
CA TRP A 83 -15.47 -19.39 0.61
C TRP A 83 -16.47 -19.04 1.72
N GLY A 84 -17.29 -20.01 2.15
CA GLY A 84 -18.27 -19.86 3.22
C GLY A 84 -17.61 -19.55 4.57
N ARG A 85 -18.30 -18.78 5.42
CA ARG A 85 -17.83 -18.49 6.79
C ARG A 85 -18.41 -19.43 7.84
N GLU A 86 -19.58 -19.98 7.57
CA GLU A 86 -20.37 -20.74 8.52
C GLU A 86 -20.85 -21.99 7.81
N HIS A 87 -20.56 -23.13 8.43
CA HIS A 87 -21.00 -24.45 8.00
C HIS A 87 -20.90 -25.38 9.22
N SER A 88 -21.73 -26.42 9.27
CA SER A 88 -21.71 -27.40 10.37
C SER A 88 -20.40 -28.20 10.40
N ASP A 89 -19.88 -28.55 9.22
CA ASP A 89 -18.51 -29.04 9.03
C ASP A 89 -17.54 -27.88 8.85
N VAL A 90 -16.59 -27.73 9.77
CA VAL A 90 -15.56 -26.68 9.77
C VAL A 90 -14.64 -26.74 8.55
N LEU A 91 -14.47 -27.92 7.93
CA LEU A 91 -13.68 -28.09 6.70
C LEU A 91 -14.35 -27.46 5.47
N GLN A 92 -15.64 -27.09 5.57
CA GLN A 92 -16.35 -26.34 4.52
C GLN A 92 -16.34 -24.83 4.79
N THR A 93 -15.47 -24.36 5.69
CA THR A 93 -15.30 -22.94 5.99
C THR A 93 -13.95 -22.43 5.49
N LYS A 94 -13.91 -21.19 5.01
CA LYS A 94 -12.69 -20.59 4.47
C LYS A 94 -11.60 -20.36 5.51
N GLN A 95 -11.97 -20.25 6.78
CA GLN A 95 -11.11 -19.82 7.87
C GLN A 95 -9.88 -20.71 8.04
N LEU A 96 -9.96 -21.99 7.68
CA LEU A 96 -8.85 -22.94 7.78
C LEU A 96 -7.88 -22.85 6.60
N TYR A 97 -8.28 -22.23 5.49
CA TYR A 97 -7.54 -22.28 4.23
C TYR A 97 -7.05 -20.91 3.77
N VAL A 98 -7.81 -19.84 4.07
CA VAL A 98 -7.52 -18.51 3.57
C VAL A 98 -6.22 -17.95 4.19
N CYS A 99 -5.29 -17.55 3.35
CA CYS A 99 -4.13 -16.77 3.75
C CYS A 99 -4.53 -15.30 3.83
N HIS A 100 -4.17 -14.63 4.92
CA HIS A 100 -4.40 -13.20 5.09
C HIS A 100 -3.43 -12.36 4.23
N ALA A 101 -3.79 -11.10 4.00
CA ALA A 101 -3.03 -10.19 3.15
C ALA A 101 -1.61 -9.94 3.68
N GLU A 102 -1.47 -9.80 5.00
CA GLU A 102 -0.21 -9.54 5.69
C GLU A 102 0.76 -10.71 5.56
N LEU A 103 0.24 -11.94 5.74
CA LEU A 103 1.00 -13.16 5.51
C LEU A 103 1.49 -13.23 4.07
N ASN A 104 0.58 -13.05 3.11
CA ASN A 104 0.91 -13.08 1.70
C ASN A 104 1.91 -11.97 1.32
N ALA A 105 1.82 -10.78 1.89
CA ALA A 105 2.78 -9.69 1.62
C ALA A 105 4.20 -10.04 2.07
N VAL A 106 4.35 -10.68 3.23
CA VAL A 106 5.66 -11.13 3.75
C VAL A 106 6.23 -12.29 2.92
N LEU A 107 5.36 -13.22 2.48
CA LEU A 107 5.76 -14.36 1.64
C LEU A 107 6.11 -13.94 0.22
N ASN A 108 5.41 -12.94 -0.34
CA ASN A 108 5.60 -12.43 -1.70
C ASN A 108 6.70 -11.36 -1.81
N LYS A 109 7.55 -11.20 -0.79
CA LYS A 109 8.60 -10.19 -0.82
C LYS A 109 9.55 -10.39 -2.00
N ASN A 110 9.98 -9.29 -2.62
CA ASN A 110 10.99 -9.28 -3.68
C ASN A 110 12.40 -8.90 -3.16
N SER A 111 12.60 -9.04 -1.85
CA SER A 111 13.81 -8.70 -1.11
C SER A 111 14.26 -9.89 -0.25
N SER A 112 15.51 -9.88 0.23
CA SER A 112 16.04 -10.93 1.11
C SER A 112 15.22 -11.07 2.39
N ASP A 113 14.79 -9.93 2.94
CA ASP A 113 14.01 -9.82 4.15
C ASP A 113 13.22 -8.50 4.17
N VAL A 114 12.33 -8.39 5.15
CA VAL A 114 11.51 -7.18 5.39
C VAL A 114 11.81 -6.57 6.77
N LYS A 115 13.05 -6.75 7.25
CA LYS A 115 13.46 -6.16 8.53
C LYS A 115 13.42 -4.65 8.44
N ASN A 116 13.05 -4.00 9.54
CA ASN A 116 12.92 -2.55 9.66
C ASN A 116 11.89 -1.91 8.69
N CYS A 117 11.15 -2.70 7.93
CA CYS A 117 10.15 -2.20 7.02
C CYS A 117 8.88 -1.72 7.76
N THR A 118 8.04 -1.01 7.01
CA THR A 118 6.69 -0.62 7.39
C THR A 118 5.67 -1.38 6.54
N ILE A 119 4.62 -1.91 7.15
CA ILE A 119 3.49 -2.52 6.43
C ILE A 119 2.26 -1.61 6.48
N TYR A 120 1.71 -1.30 5.32
CA TYR A 120 0.44 -0.60 5.13
C TYR A 120 -0.65 -1.64 4.90
N VAL A 121 -1.74 -1.60 5.67
CA VAL A 121 -2.81 -2.62 5.63
C VAL A 121 -4.20 -1.98 5.68
N ALA A 122 -5.16 -2.52 4.92
CA ALA A 122 -6.52 -1.99 4.90
C ALA A 122 -7.28 -2.23 6.23
N LEU A 123 -6.95 -3.29 6.96
CA LEU A 123 -7.55 -3.67 8.23
C LEU A 123 -6.45 -3.98 9.26
N PHE A 124 -6.67 -3.63 10.53
CA PHE A 124 -5.72 -3.93 11.60
C PHE A 124 -5.39 -5.44 11.65
N PRO A 125 -4.11 -5.84 11.82
CA PRO A 125 -3.75 -7.26 11.76
C PRO A 125 -4.30 -8.07 12.93
N CYS A 126 -4.80 -9.28 12.65
CA CYS A 126 -5.14 -10.25 13.71
C CYS A 126 -3.87 -10.76 14.43
N ASN A 127 -4.05 -11.49 15.54
CA ASN A 127 -2.95 -12.03 16.33
C ASN A 127 -2.00 -12.94 15.53
N GLU A 128 -2.51 -13.78 14.61
CA GLU A 128 -1.65 -14.64 13.79
C GLU A 128 -0.80 -13.82 12.80
N CYS A 129 -1.38 -12.80 12.18
CA CYS A 129 -0.63 -11.88 11.32
C CYS A 129 0.37 -11.04 12.13
N ALA A 130 0.04 -10.66 13.36
CA ALA A 130 0.97 -9.97 14.26
C ALA A 130 2.22 -10.82 14.54
N LYS A 131 2.07 -12.14 14.79
CA LYS A 131 3.21 -13.06 14.95
C LYS A 131 4.11 -13.03 13.71
N VAL A 132 3.54 -13.08 12.52
CA VAL A 132 4.29 -13.04 11.25
C VAL A 132 5.01 -11.69 11.08
N ILE A 133 4.33 -10.58 11.34
CA ILE A 133 4.89 -9.22 11.29
C ILE A 133 6.09 -9.10 12.24
N ILE A 134 5.94 -9.55 13.49
CA ILE A 134 7.01 -9.51 14.50
C ILE A 134 8.19 -10.37 14.07
N GLN A 135 7.95 -11.64 13.72
CA GLN A 135 9.00 -12.60 13.39
C GLN A 135 9.74 -12.24 12.09
N SER A 136 9.07 -11.55 11.15
CA SER A 136 9.70 -11.06 9.92
C SER A 136 10.57 -9.81 10.11
N GLY A 137 10.50 -9.18 11.30
CA GLY A 137 11.32 -8.03 11.64
C GLY A 137 10.75 -6.67 11.21
N ILE A 138 9.50 -6.61 10.75
CA ILE A 138 8.78 -5.37 10.46
C ILE A 138 8.65 -4.56 11.75
N LYS A 139 8.88 -3.23 11.67
CA LYS A 139 8.90 -2.34 12.84
C LYS A 139 7.71 -1.40 12.94
N GLN A 140 6.93 -1.28 11.87
CA GLN A 140 5.77 -0.39 11.86
C GLN A 140 4.60 -0.97 11.07
N VAL A 141 3.39 -0.82 11.62
CA VAL A 141 2.11 -1.11 10.97
C VAL A 141 1.33 0.20 10.80
N ILE A 142 0.92 0.50 9.58
CA ILE A 142 0.01 1.60 9.27
C ILE A 142 -1.29 1.00 8.76
N TYR A 143 -2.37 1.14 9.50
CA TYR A 143 -3.65 0.51 9.18
C TYR A 143 -4.73 1.54 8.84
N TYR A 144 -5.66 1.21 7.95
CA TYR A 144 -6.79 2.11 7.66
C TYR A 144 -7.96 1.93 8.66
N SER A 145 -8.44 0.70 8.85
CA SER A 145 -9.58 0.39 9.71
C SER A 145 -9.19 -0.46 10.92
N ASP A 146 -9.75 -0.14 12.09
CA ASP A 146 -9.68 -0.98 13.30
C ASP A 146 -11.09 -1.33 13.81
N LYS A 147 -11.99 -1.66 12.89
CA LYS A 147 -13.41 -1.93 13.19
C LYS A 147 -13.66 -3.15 14.11
N TYR A 148 -12.63 -3.95 14.39
CA TYR A 148 -12.69 -5.13 15.25
C TYR A 148 -11.86 -4.95 16.52
N HIS A 149 -11.57 -3.70 16.90
CA HIS A 149 -10.69 -3.34 18.01
C HIS A 149 -10.92 -4.23 19.25
N ASP A 150 -12.14 -4.34 19.74
CA ASP A 150 -12.45 -5.00 21.01
C ASP A 150 -12.46 -6.54 20.96
N LYS A 151 -12.22 -7.15 19.78
CA LYS A 151 -12.18 -8.60 19.67
C LYS A 151 -10.89 -9.18 20.26
N PRO A 152 -10.94 -10.37 20.89
CA PRO A 152 -9.77 -10.98 21.54
C PRO A 152 -8.53 -11.11 20.65
N GLU A 153 -8.72 -11.43 19.37
CA GLU A 153 -7.61 -11.58 18.40
C GLU A 153 -6.88 -10.24 18.17
N PHE A 154 -7.60 -9.12 18.21
CA PHE A 154 -7.05 -7.79 17.96
C PHE A 154 -6.43 -7.21 19.25
N ILE A 155 -7.00 -7.52 20.41
CA ILE A 155 -6.39 -7.22 21.72
C ILE A 155 -5.06 -7.97 21.87
N ALA A 156 -5.04 -9.28 21.56
CA ALA A 156 -3.82 -10.09 21.60
C ALA A 156 -2.77 -9.60 20.59
N SER A 157 -3.21 -9.18 19.40
CA SER A 157 -2.34 -8.56 18.38
C SER A 157 -1.61 -7.33 18.93
N ARG A 158 -2.33 -6.36 19.50
CA ARG A 158 -1.73 -5.15 20.11
C ARG A 158 -0.78 -5.50 21.25
N LYS A 159 -1.20 -6.37 22.18
CA LYS A 159 -0.34 -6.83 23.28
C LYS A 159 1.00 -7.40 22.79
N MET A 160 0.99 -8.24 21.75
CA MET A 160 2.23 -8.79 21.18
C MET A 160 3.07 -7.72 20.48
N MET A 161 2.45 -6.82 19.71
CA MET A 161 3.16 -5.72 19.05
C MET A 161 3.82 -4.78 20.06
N ASP A 162 3.14 -4.41 21.14
CA ASP A 162 3.67 -3.59 22.23
C ASP A 162 4.87 -4.25 22.90
N MET A 163 4.77 -5.54 23.23
CA MET A 163 5.87 -6.32 23.82
C MET A 163 7.08 -6.44 22.88
N ALA A 164 6.86 -6.53 21.57
CA ALA A 164 7.91 -6.64 20.57
C ALA A 164 8.47 -5.29 20.10
N GLY A 165 7.90 -4.16 20.54
CA GLY A 165 8.27 -2.83 20.10
C GLY A 165 7.92 -2.52 18.64
N VAL A 166 6.87 -3.17 18.10
CA VAL A 166 6.33 -2.86 16.76
C VAL A 166 5.33 -1.73 16.90
N LYS A 167 5.63 -0.57 16.30
CA LYS A 167 4.76 0.60 16.35
C LYS A 167 3.55 0.38 15.44
N TYR A 168 2.38 0.85 15.84
CA TYR A 168 1.22 0.88 14.95
C TYR A 168 0.48 2.21 15.06
N ARG A 169 -0.08 2.67 13.94
CA ARG A 169 -0.94 3.87 13.90
C ARG A 169 -1.97 3.79 12.80
N GLN A 170 -3.11 4.45 13.02
CA GLN A 170 -4.11 4.60 11.98
C GLN A 170 -3.60 5.57 10.89
N HIS A 171 -3.91 5.25 9.64
CA HIS A 171 -3.73 6.13 8.51
C HIS A 171 -4.89 7.12 8.43
N ILE A 172 -4.57 8.40 8.34
CA ILE A 172 -5.54 9.48 8.13
C ILE A 172 -5.30 9.98 6.70
N PRO A 173 -6.12 9.59 5.72
CA PRO A 173 -5.89 9.94 4.33
C PRO A 173 -6.13 11.43 4.10
N LYS A 174 -5.34 12.06 3.22
CA LYS A 174 -5.64 13.44 2.79
C LYS A 174 -6.80 13.49 1.80
N LYS A 175 -7.02 12.39 1.07
CA LYS A 175 -8.14 12.20 0.15
C LYS A 175 -8.82 10.86 0.43
N THR A 176 -10.14 10.87 0.54
CA THR A 176 -10.93 9.64 0.76
C THR A 176 -11.03 8.74 -0.47
N GLN A 177 -10.68 9.25 -1.65
CA GLN A 177 -10.70 8.52 -2.91
C GLN A 177 -9.53 8.91 -3.81
N ILE A 178 -9.02 7.92 -4.55
CA ILE A 178 -8.04 8.08 -5.62
C ILE A 178 -8.62 7.41 -6.87
N LEU A 179 -8.73 8.17 -7.96
CA LEU A 179 -9.17 7.66 -9.25
C LEU A 179 -7.96 7.20 -10.06
N ILE A 180 -8.02 5.97 -10.58
CA ILE A 180 -7.07 5.46 -11.57
C ILE A 180 -7.81 5.43 -12.90
N ASP A 181 -7.51 6.40 -13.76
CA ASP A 181 -8.07 6.51 -15.11
C ASP A 181 -6.98 6.23 -16.14
N PHE A 182 -7.12 5.11 -16.86
CA PHE A 182 -6.15 4.69 -17.85
C PHE A 182 -6.13 5.60 -19.10
N SER A 183 -7.20 6.34 -19.38
CA SER A 183 -7.30 7.22 -20.55
C SER A 183 -6.48 8.50 -20.41
N VAL A 184 -6.09 8.87 -19.19
CA VAL A 184 -5.34 10.11 -18.91
C VAL A 184 -4.06 10.21 -19.75
N ILE A 185 -3.38 9.09 -20.00
CA ILE A 185 -2.13 9.09 -20.78
C ILE A 185 -2.35 9.49 -22.24
N GLU A 186 -3.51 9.17 -22.81
CA GLU A 186 -3.87 9.52 -24.19
C GLU A 186 -4.12 11.03 -24.30
N ASN A 187 -4.76 11.60 -23.27
CA ASN A 187 -5.11 13.02 -23.20
C ASN A 187 -3.89 13.93 -22.91
N MET A 188 -2.88 13.43 -22.20
CA MET A 188 -1.64 14.17 -21.91
C MET A 188 -0.89 14.58 -23.19
N THR A 189 -0.96 13.78 -24.25
CA THR A 189 -0.35 14.09 -25.55
C THR A 189 -1.04 15.23 -26.30
N GLN A 190 -2.32 15.49 -26.03
CA GLN A 190 -3.08 16.53 -26.73
C GLN A 190 -2.82 17.92 -26.14
N GLU A 191 -2.75 18.03 -24.81
CA GLU A 191 -2.42 19.30 -24.13
C GLU A 191 -1.01 19.81 -24.49
N VAL A 192 -0.02 18.92 -24.66
CA VAL A 192 1.33 19.33 -25.11
C VAL A 192 1.31 19.88 -26.55
N LYS A 193 0.50 19.29 -27.44
CA LYS A 193 0.36 19.78 -28.82
C LYS A 193 -0.37 21.14 -28.86
N ASP A 194 -1.38 21.32 -28.03
CA ASP A 194 -2.16 22.56 -27.99
C ASP A 194 -1.39 23.72 -27.35
N VAL A 195 -0.41 23.44 -26.47
CA VAL A 195 0.54 24.45 -25.96
C VAL A 195 1.59 24.82 -27.01
N LEU A 196 2.17 23.85 -27.71
CA LEU A 196 3.17 24.11 -28.76
C LEU A 196 2.58 24.87 -29.97
N ASN A 197 1.33 24.58 -30.33
CA ASN A 197 0.64 25.27 -31.43
C ASN A 197 0.18 26.70 -31.07
N LYS A 198 0.17 27.09 -29.78
CA LYS A 198 -0.14 28.47 -29.36
C LYS A 198 1.09 29.39 -29.31
N GLU A 199 2.29 28.86 -29.44
CA GLU A 199 3.55 29.63 -29.49
C GLU A 199 4.03 29.89 -30.94
N SER A 200 3.24 29.49 -31.93
CA SER A 200 3.54 29.61 -33.37
C SER A 200 2.64 30.60 -34.13
N ASP A 201 1.77 31.33 -33.41
CA ASP A 201 0.93 32.42 -33.91
C ASP A 201 1.36 33.77 -33.31
#